data_AF-N8VFC5-F1
#
_entry.id   AF-N8VFC5-F1
#
_cell.length_a   1.000
_cell.length_b   1.000
_cell.length_c   1.000
_cell.angle_alpha   90.00
_cell.angle_beta   90.00
_cell.angle_gamma   90.00
#
_symmetry.space_group_name_H-M   'P 1'
#
loop_
_entity.id
_entity.type
_entity.pdbx_description
1 polymer ?
#
loop_
_entity_poly.entity_id
_entity_poly.type
_entity_poly.pdbx_seq_one_letter_code
_entity_poly.pdbx_strand_id
1 'polypeptide(L)'
;MKYKKLLVGMVIATTLTGCTTVADLMGADSATLNLSAAQSYNQMLTEAKQKQILDMTSATYKKVNRVFLKMKPYADQLNQTGQKFDWQVAVIKSNEINAYVAPGGKVVFYTGIVDTLKLTDDEVAAIMGHEMVHALEEHSKNKVGAQGKHLLIWQ
;
A
#
# COMPACT_ATOMS: atom_id res chain seq x y z
N MET A 1 -60.40 -39.34 -24.98
CA MET A 1 -59.40 -39.07 -26.05
C MET A 1 -59.65 -37.63 -26.50
N LYS A 2 -58.84 -36.58 -26.28
CA LYS A 2 -57.38 -36.42 -26.20
C LYS A 2 -57.08 -35.26 -25.21
N TYR A 3 -56.21 -35.49 -24.21
CA TYR A 3 -55.70 -34.44 -23.34
C TYR A 3 -54.50 -33.77 -24.02
N LYS A 4 -54.64 -32.51 -24.46
CA LYS A 4 -53.48 -31.73 -24.91
C LYS A 4 -52.78 -31.14 -23.69
N LYS A 5 -51.56 -31.62 -23.49
CA LYS A 5 -50.56 -31.20 -22.51
C LYS A 5 -50.32 -29.70 -22.63
N LEU A 6 -50.36 -28.96 -21.52
CA LEU A 6 -49.71 -27.66 -21.37
C LEU A 6 -49.16 -27.58 -19.94
N LEU A 7 -47.95 -28.13 -19.80
CA LEU A 7 -47.02 -27.84 -18.73
C LEU A 7 -46.65 -26.36 -18.83
N VAL A 8 -47.20 -25.51 -17.96
CA VAL A 8 -46.65 -24.18 -17.70
C VAL A 8 -45.68 -24.35 -16.53
N GLY A 9 -44.49 -24.86 -16.83
CA GLY A 9 -43.36 -24.77 -15.93
C GLY A 9 -42.89 -23.31 -15.93
N MET A 10 -43.21 -22.57 -14.87
CA MET A 10 -42.63 -21.25 -14.63
C MET A 10 -41.18 -21.47 -14.20
N VAL A 11 -40.27 -21.60 -15.17
CA VAL A 11 -38.84 -21.42 -14.94
C VAL A 11 -38.67 -19.93 -14.68
N ILE A 12 -38.62 -19.56 -13.39
CA ILE A 12 -38.08 -18.28 -12.99
C ILE A 12 -36.60 -18.36 -13.35
N ALA A 13 -36.25 -17.87 -14.54
CA ALA A 13 -34.88 -17.50 -14.86
C ALA A 13 -34.56 -16.28 -14.00
N THR A 14 -34.20 -16.51 -12.74
CA THR A 14 -33.38 -15.59 -11.98
C THR A 14 -32.09 -15.47 -12.76
N THR A 15 -32.06 -14.48 -13.66
CA THR A 15 -30.80 -13.93 -14.10
C THR A 15 -30.15 -13.41 -12.84
N LEU A 16 -29.27 -14.23 -12.25
CA LEU A 16 -28.21 -13.72 -11.42
C LEU A 16 -27.43 -12.79 -12.33
N THR A 17 -27.82 -11.51 -12.36
CA THR A 17 -26.86 -10.42 -12.48
C THR A 17 -25.95 -10.52 -11.27
N GLY A 18 -25.13 -11.58 -11.26
CA GLY A 18 -23.99 -11.70 -10.38
C GLY A 18 -23.20 -10.44 -10.65
N CYS A 19 -23.13 -9.57 -9.65
CA CYS A 19 -22.29 -8.40 -9.67
C CYS A 19 -20.94 -8.84 -10.23
N THR A 20 -20.61 -8.38 -11.44
CA THR A 20 -19.30 -8.56 -12.03
C THR A 20 -18.30 -7.80 -11.17
N THR A 21 -17.89 -8.38 -10.05
CA THR A 21 -16.69 -7.96 -9.35
C THR A 21 -15.53 -8.76 -9.93
N VAL A 22 -15.27 -8.46 -11.20
CA VAL A 22 -14.03 -8.76 -11.93
C VAL A 22 -12.82 -7.98 -11.37
N ALA A 23 -12.83 -7.66 -10.06
CA ALA A 23 -11.60 -7.34 -9.34
C ALA A 23 -10.56 -8.48 -9.49
N ASP A 24 -11.04 -9.67 -9.88
CA ASP A 24 -10.30 -10.92 -9.89
C ASP A 24 -9.67 -11.38 -11.21
N LEU A 25 -9.87 -10.81 -12.41
CA LEU A 25 -9.29 -11.51 -13.57
C LEU A 25 -7.77 -11.34 -13.77
N MET A 26 -7.13 -10.15 -13.68
CA MET A 26 -5.67 -10.06 -13.94
C MET A 26 -4.89 -8.90 -13.25
N GLY A 27 -5.39 -8.33 -12.16
CA GLY A 27 -4.68 -7.26 -11.44
C GLY A 27 -5.62 -6.11 -11.17
N ALA A 28 -5.85 -5.83 -9.89
CA ALA A 28 -6.55 -4.61 -9.49
C ALA A 28 -5.83 -3.41 -10.15
N ASP A 29 -6.60 -2.60 -10.86
CA ASP A 29 -6.08 -1.39 -11.51
C ASP A 29 -5.25 -0.57 -10.51
N SER A 30 -4.09 -0.09 -10.95
CA SER A 30 -3.13 0.65 -10.14
C SER A 30 -3.77 1.79 -9.34
N ALA A 31 -4.87 2.39 -9.83
CA ALA A 31 -5.57 3.48 -9.14
C ALA A 31 -6.44 2.95 -8.00
N THR A 32 -7.07 1.79 -8.19
CA THR A 32 -7.84 1.11 -7.15
C THR A 32 -6.93 0.70 -5.99
N LEU A 33 -5.76 0.14 -6.29
CA LEU A 33 -4.77 -0.21 -5.27
C LEU A 33 -4.23 1.02 -4.53
N ASN A 34 -3.89 2.09 -5.25
CA ASN A 34 -3.45 3.35 -4.66
C ASN A 34 -4.51 3.95 -3.74
N LEU A 35 -5.78 3.91 -4.14
CA LEU A 35 -6.89 4.42 -3.35
C LEU A 35 -7.08 3.61 -2.06
N SER A 36 -7.10 2.28 -2.16
CA SER A 36 -7.23 1.40 -1.01
C SER A 36 -6.07 1.59 -0.02
N ALA A 37 -4.83 1.65 -0.53
CA ALA A 37 -3.65 1.91 0.30
C ALA A 37 -3.72 3.27 1.00
N ALA A 38 -4.19 4.33 0.31
CA ALA A 38 -4.37 5.64 0.91
C ALA A 38 -5.42 5.63 2.04
N GLN A 39 -6.52 4.89 1.87
CA GLN A 39 -7.54 4.73 2.91
C GLN A 39 -7.00 4.02 4.16
N SER A 40 -6.35 2.86 3.97
CA SER A 40 -5.74 2.11 5.08
C SER A 40 -4.65 2.91 5.79
N TYR A 41 -3.83 3.64 5.02
CA TYR A 41 -2.80 4.51 5.58
C TYR A 41 -3.40 5.63 6.44
N ASN A 42 -4.44 6.32 5.96
CA ASN A 42 -5.13 7.37 6.72
C ASN A 42 -5.78 6.83 8.00
N GLN A 43 -6.35 5.63 7.95
CA GLN A 43 -6.86 4.96 9.14
C GLN A 43 -5.74 4.69 10.15
N MET A 44 -4.61 4.13 9.69
CA MET A 44 -3.44 3.89 10.53
C MET A 44 -2.93 5.19 11.18
N LEU A 45 -2.83 6.29 10.42
CA LEU A 45 -2.43 7.59 10.98
C LEU A 45 -3.40 8.09 12.06
N THR A 46 -4.70 7.89 11.85
CA THR A 46 -5.73 8.28 12.82
C THR A 46 -5.57 7.49 14.11
N GLU A 47 -5.41 6.17 14.02
CA GLU A 47 -5.18 5.29 15.17
C GLU A 47 -3.87 5.61 15.88
N ALA A 48 -2.79 5.84 15.13
CA ALA A 48 -1.48 6.20 15.67
C ALA A 48 -1.53 7.56 16.40
N LYS A 49 -2.28 8.52 15.87
CA LYS A 49 -2.49 9.82 16.52
C LYS A 49 -3.31 9.67 17.81
N GLN A 50 -4.38 8.87 17.79
CA GLN A 50 -5.19 8.58 18.98
C GLN A 50 -4.38 7.89 20.09
N LYS A 51 -3.52 6.94 19.70
CA LYS A 51 -2.59 6.25 20.62
C LYS A 51 -1.36 7.10 20.99
N GLN A 52 -1.23 8.32 20.46
CA GLN A 52 -0.10 9.22 20.67
C GLN A 52 1.27 8.62 20.28
N ILE A 53 1.27 7.69 19.33
CA ILE A 53 2.47 7.03 18.79
C ILE A 53 2.86 7.57 17.41
N LEU A 54 2.06 8.42 16.79
CA LEU A 54 2.49 9.14 15.59
C LEU A 54 3.58 10.17 15.97
N ASP A 55 4.80 9.97 15.48
CA ASP A 55 5.92 10.87 15.73
C ASP A 55 5.98 11.99 14.69
N MET A 56 6.14 13.22 15.18
CA MET A 56 6.22 14.42 14.36
C MET A 56 7.32 15.38 14.83
N THR A 57 8.10 15.02 15.86
CA THR A 57 8.99 15.98 16.54
C THR A 57 10.36 15.42 16.90
N SER A 58 10.53 14.11 17.03
CA SER A 58 11.81 13.52 17.44
C SER A 58 12.95 13.78 16.45
N ALA A 59 14.18 13.53 16.91
CA ALA A 59 15.34 13.54 16.03
C ALA A 59 15.20 12.51 14.89
N THR A 60 14.61 11.35 15.19
CA THR A 60 14.35 10.26 14.25
C THR A 60 13.33 10.67 13.20
N TYR A 61 12.21 11.29 13.59
CA TYR A 61 11.27 11.87 12.64
C TYR A 61 11.95 12.90 11.73
N LYS A 62 12.71 13.84 12.31
CA LYS A 62 13.39 14.89 11.54
C LYS A 62 14.39 14.31 10.53
N LYS A 63 15.12 13.25 10.91
CA LYS A 63 16.04 12.52 10.05
C LYS A 63 15.30 11.85 8.89
N VAL A 64 14.33 10.99 9.20
CA VAL A 64 13.53 10.26 8.21
C VAL A 64 12.84 11.23 7.25
N ASN A 65 12.19 12.28 7.76
CA ASN A 65 11.51 13.27 6.93
C ASN A 65 12.47 14.04 6.02
N ARG A 66 13.67 14.40 6.51
CA ARG A 66 14.69 15.08 5.69
C ARG A 66 15.15 14.19 4.53
N VAL A 67 15.47 12.94 4.82
CA VAL A 67 15.87 11.95 3.80
C VAL A 67 14.75 11.75 2.79
N PHE A 68 13.52 11.55 3.27
CA PHE A 68 12.33 11.42 2.43
C PHE A 68 12.16 12.58 1.46
N LEU A 69 12.22 13.82 1.95
CA LEU A 69 12.08 15.00 1.09
C LEU A 69 13.20 15.11 0.06
N LYS A 70 14.42 14.66 0.40
CA LYS A 70 15.55 14.62 -0.54
C LYS A 70 15.36 13.56 -1.63
N MET A 71 14.75 12.42 -1.29
CA MET A 71 14.60 11.27 -2.20
C MET A 71 13.34 11.34 -3.08
N LYS A 72 12.25 11.91 -2.57
CA LYS A 72 10.97 12.06 -3.27
C LYS A 72 11.08 12.52 -4.73
N PRO A 73 11.83 13.58 -5.10
CA PRO A 73 11.92 14.01 -6.49
C PRO A 73 12.52 12.95 -7.43
N TYR A 74 13.47 12.14 -6.93
CA TYR A 74 14.04 11.04 -7.71
C TYR A 74 13.05 9.89 -7.86
N ALA A 75 12.31 9.56 -6.80
CA ALA A 75 11.25 8.55 -6.87
C ALA A 75 10.13 8.97 -7.83
N ASP A 76 9.75 10.25 -7.83
CA ASP A 76 8.80 10.82 -8.80
C ASP A 76 9.33 10.72 -10.24
N GLN A 77 10.61 10.99 -10.47
CA GLN A 77 11.23 10.88 -11.80
C GLN A 77 11.29 9.43 -12.31
N LEU A 78 11.49 8.46 -11.41
CA LEU A 78 11.57 7.04 -11.75
C LEU A 78 10.21 6.37 -11.87
N ASN A 79 9.12 7.07 -11.57
CA ASN A 79 7.79 6.49 -11.59
C ASN A 79 7.27 6.25 -13.01
N GLN A 80 7.19 4.98 -13.39
CA GLN A 80 6.70 4.52 -14.69
C GLN A 80 5.34 3.81 -14.62
N THR A 81 4.65 3.90 -13.49
CA THR A 81 3.38 3.17 -13.23
C THR A 81 2.18 3.72 -14.01
N GLY A 82 2.34 4.81 -14.76
CA GLY A 82 1.25 5.54 -15.42
C GLY A 82 0.39 6.36 -14.47
N GLN A 83 0.70 6.37 -13.16
CA GLN A 83 -0.02 7.14 -12.15
C GLN A 83 0.93 7.93 -11.28
N LYS A 84 0.60 9.21 -11.04
CA LYS A 84 1.36 10.01 -10.09
C LYS A 84 1.10 9.50 -8.67
N PHE A 85 2.17 9.22 -7.94
CA PHE A 85 2.09 8.84 -6.53
C PHE A 85 1.99 10.08 -5.66
N ASP A 86 1.16 9.99 -4.62
CA ASP A 86 1.13 10.99 -3.56
C ASP A 86 2.04 10.54 -2.43
N TRP A 87 3.35 10.73 -2.60
CA TRP A 87 4.33 10.28 -1.62
C TRP A 87 4.10 10.95 -0.27
N GLN A 88 3.94 10.12 0.76
CA GLN A 88 3.84 10.51 2.16
C GLN A 88 4.72 9.62 3.01
N VAL A 89 5.24 10.16 4.12
CA VAL A 89 5.97 9.40 5.12
C VAL A 89 5.37 9.61 6.48
N ALA A 90 5.23 8.54 7.25
CA ALA A 90 4.90 8.58 8.66
C ALA A 90 5.95 7.85 9.48
N VAL A 91 6.18 8.37 10.69
CA VAL A 91 7.07 7.75 11.66
C VAL A 91 6.25 7.33 12.87
N ILE A 92 6.31 6.06 13.22
CA ILE A 92 5.54 5.47 14.31
C ILE A 92 6.47 5.10 15.45
N LYS A 93 6.17 5.59 16.65
CA LYS A 93 6.88 5.23 17.87
C LYS A 93 6.61 3.77 18.21
N SER A 94 7.63 2.94 18.05
CA SER A 94 7.61 1.52 18.35
C SER A 94 9.05 1.02 18.47
N ASN A 95 9.27 -0.05 19.23
CA ASN A 95 10.56 -0.75 19.27
C ASN A 95 10.72 -1.73 18.09
N GLU A 96 9.72 -1.84 17.22
CA GLU A 96 9.77 -2.66 16.03
C GLU A 96 10.89 -2.19 15.08
N ILE A 97 11.72 -3.14 14.62
CA ILE A 97 12.78 -2.90 13.65
C ILE A 97 12.18 -3.14 12.25
N ASN A 98 11.44 -2.16 11.76
CA ASN A 98 10.75 -2.26 10.48
C ASN A 98 10.60 -0.90 9.79
N ALA A 99 10.46 -0.95 8.47
CA ALA A 99 10.00 0.13 7.59
C ALA A 99 9.33 -0.53 6.39
N TYR A 100 8.31 0.10 5.82
CA TYR A 100 7.64 -0.43 4.63
C TYR A 100 7.05 0.69 3.79
N VAL A 101 6.67 0.37 2.56
CA VAL A 101 5.83 1.22 1.71
C VAL A 101 4.59 0.48 1.25
N ALA A 102 3.46 1.18 1.21
CA ALA A 102 2.24 0.70 0.57
C ALA A 102 2.04 1.40 -0.80
N PRO A 103 1.20 0.83 -1.69
CA PRO A 103 0.91 1.39 -3.01
C PRO A 103 0.62 2.89 -3.00
N GLY A 104 1.02 3.58 -4.06
CA GLY A 104 0.83 5.02 -4.19
C GLY A 104 1.75 5.85 -3.28
N GLY A 105 2.85 5.26 -2.83
CA GLY A 105 3.93 5.95 -2.14
C GLY A 105 3.68 6.25 -0.66
N LYS A 106 3.00 5.35 0.06
CA LYS A 106 2.66 5.52 1.48
C LYS A 106 3.72 4.84 2.35
N VAL A 107 4.75 5.59 2.74
CA VAL A 107 5.92 5.09 3.46
C VAL A 107 5.71 5.15 4.98
N VAL A 108 6.11 4.11 5.69
CA VAL A 108 6.07 4.04 7.16
C VAL A 108 7.43 3.61 7.68
N PHE A 109 7.95 4.35 8.66
CA PHE A 109 9.13 3.99 9.44
C PHE A 109 8.74 3.80 10.91
N TYR A 110 9.29 2.80 11.56
CA TYR A 110 9.20 2.69 13.02
C TYR A 110 10.44 3.30 13.68
N THR A 111 10.31 3.95 14.84
CA THR A 111 11.47 4.52 15.53
C THR A 111 12.52 3.45 15.87
N GLY A 112 12.06 2.22 16.14
CA GLY A 112 12.90 1.09 16.51
C GLY A 112 13.98 0.74 15.49
N ILE A 113 13.70 0.82 14.18
CA ILE A 113 14.74 0.53 13.16
C ILE A 113 15.87 1.56 13.18
N VAL A 114 15.53 2.85 13.39
CA VAL A 114 16.53 3.93 13.39
C VAL A 114 17.29 3.98 14.71
N ASP A 115 16.57 3.89 15.83
CA ASP A 115 17.13 4.14 17.15
C ASP A 115 17.94 2.94 17.66
N THR A 116 17.46 1.72 17.41
CA THR A 116 18.14 0.49 17.86
C THR A 116 19.42 0.26 17.06
N LEU A 117 19.38 0.44 15.75
CA LEU A 117 20.53 0.24 14.86
C LEU A 117 21.41 1.48 14.76
N LYS A 118 21.00 2.60 15.38
CA LYS A 118 21.72 3.89 15.37
C LYS A 118 22.01 4.38 13.95
N LEU A 119 21.02 4.26 13.07
CA LEU A 119 21.21 4.52 11.65
C LEU A 119 21.63 5.96 11.38
N THR A 120 22.59 6.13 10.49
CA THR A 120 22.99 7.41 9.88
C THR A 120 21.95 7.89 8.87
N ASP A 121 22.08 9.14 8.41
CA ASP A 121 21.21 9.68 7.34
C ASP A 121 21.34 8.83 6.05
N ASP A 122 22.54 8.33 5.75
CA ASP A 122 22.82 7.51 4.55
C ASP A 122 22.21 6.11 4.65
N GLU A 123 22.24 5.48 5.83
CA GLU A 123 21.60 4.18 6.04
C GLU A 123 20.06 4.29 6.04
N VAL A 124 19.51 5.39 6.55
CA VAL A 124 18.07 5.69 6.39
C VAL A 124 17.73 5.90 4.91
N ALA A 125 18.60 6.54 4.13
CA ALA A 125 18.40 6.71 2.69
C ALA A 125 18.46 5.38 1.93
N ALA A 126 19.33 4.45 2.32
CA ALA A 126 19.39 3.12 1.73
C ALA A 126 18.08 2.35 1.93
N ILE A 127 17.56 2.32 3.17
CA ILE A 127 16.26 1.67 3.48
C ILE A 127 15.14 2.38 2.71
N MET A 128 15.09 3.72 2.76
CA MET A 128 14.04 4.46 2.09
C MET A 128 14.02 4.28 0.58
N GLY A 129 15.19 4.22 -0.05
CA GLY A 129 15.33 3.95 -1.48
C GLY A 129 14.87 2.54 -1.84
N HIS A 130 15.23 1.55 -1.04
CA HIS A 130 14.75 0.18 -1.19
C HIS A 130 13.22 0.12 -1.16
N GLU A 131 12.60 0.73 -0.14
CA GLU A 131 11.15 0.81 -0.04
C GLU A 131 10.54 1.55 -1.24
N MET A 132 11.02 2.75 -1.59
CA MET A 132 10.49 3.50 -2.73
C MET A 132 10.54 2.69 -4.04
N VAL A 133 11.61 1.92 -4.28
CA VAL A 133 11.72 1.05 -5.46
C VAL A 133 10.69 -0.08 -5.42
N HIS A 134 10.40 -0.68 -4.27
CA HIS A 134 9.32 -1.67 -4.17
C HIS A 134 7.98 -1.11 -4.61
N ALA A 135 7.61 0.09 -4.14
CA ALA A 135 6.36 0.72 -4.58
C ALA A 135 6.36 1.05 -6.07
N LEU A 136 7.51 1.40 -6.66
CA LEU A 136 7.60 1.70 -8.09
C LEU A 136 7.50 0.41 -8.93
N GLU A 137 8.21 -0.65 -8.53
CA GLU A 137 8.36 -1.89 -9.30
C GLU A 137 7.18 -2.84 -9.12
N GLU A 138 6.72 -3.09 -7.89
CA GLU A 138 5.58 -3.97 -7.64
C GLU A 138 4.32 -3.46 -8.30
N HIS A 139 4.18 -2.13 -8.36
CA HIS A 139 3.04 -1.48 -9.01
C HIS A 139 3.18 -1.40 -10.54
N SER A 140 4.41 -1.29 -11.05
CA SER A 140 4.68 -1.38 -12.50
C SER A 140 4.47 -2.79 -13.04
N LYS A 141 4.63 -3.82 -12.20
CA LYS A 141 4.63 -5.21 -12.65
C LYS A 141 3.27 -5.71 -13.11
N ASN A 142 2.13 -5.26 -12.57
CA ASN A 142 0.75 -5.67 -12.97
C ASN A 142 0.58 -7.14 -13.43
N LYS A 143 1.43 -8.04 -12.94
CA LYS A 143 1.52 -9.45 -13.32
C LYS A 143 1.64 -10.22 -12.02
N VAL A 144 0.48 -10.67 -11.58
CA VAL A 144 0.28 -11.78 -10.65
C VAL A 144 0.78 -11.51 -9.22
N GLY A 145 -0.17 -11.16 -8.34
CA GLY A 145 -0.09 -11.51 -6.91
C GLY A 145 0.73 -10.60 -6.01
N ALA A 146 0.38 -9.31 -5.91
CA ALA A 146 0.87 -8.44 -4.84
C ALA A 146 -0.10 -8.46 -3.64
N GLN A 147 -0.25 -9.62 -3.00
CA GLN A 147 -0.79 -9.68 -1.64
C GLN A 147 0.13 -10.55 -0.79
N GLY A 148 0.81 -9.91 0.15
CA GLY A 148 1.53 -10.58 1.23
C GLY A 148 3.03 -10.34 1.25
N LYS A 149 3.45 -9.13 1.60
CA LYS A 149 4.75 -8.90 2.24
C LYS A 149 4.59 -7.94 3.41
N HIS A 150 3.88 -8.40 4.44
CA HIS A 150 3.79 -7.67 5.72
C HIS A 150 5.00 -7.93 6.64
N LEU A 151 5.85 -8.91 6.33
CA LEU A 151 7.03 -9.23 7.14
C LEU A 151 8.16 -9.62 6.19
N LEU A 152 9.26 -8.90 6.25
CA LEU A 152 10.58 -9.41 6.65
C LEU A 152 11.63 -8.38 6.25
N ILE A 153 12.49 -8.09 7.22
CA ILE A 153 13.75 -7.37 7.10
C ILE A 153 14.50 -7.89 5.84
N TRP A 154 14.44 -7.13 4.74
CA TRP A 154 15.18 -7.30 3.47
C TRP A 154 14.80 -8.49 2.56
N GLN A 155 13.65 -8.45 1.87
CA GLN A 155 13.41 -9.26 0.65
C GLN A 155 12.94 -8.46 -0.56
#